data_AF-A0A1C3FBX3-F1
#
_entry.id   AF-A0A1C3FBX3-F1
#
_cell.length_a   1.000
_cell.length_b   1.000
_cell.length_c   1.000
_cell.angle_alpha   90.00
_cell.angle_beta   90.00
_cell.angle_gamma   90.00
#
_symmetry.space_group_name_H-M   'P 1'
#
loop_
_entity.id
_entity.type
_entity.pdbx_description
1 polymer ?
#
loop_
_entity_poly.entity_id
_entity_poly.type
_entity_poly.pdbx_seq_one_letter_code
_entity_poly.pdbx_strand_id
1 'polypeptide(L)'
;MKQLRQKYYNVRWFCEGRANFITKYPEIVPVMVEAGLIRIQIGIETGNQHILDAYNKNLRLEEIRETVRICAEADVLSIVGNFIVGGAHENWETVKNSRKFAEELLEIGKGRLELTTTIYTPYPGTPMNDHPEAFGLKMLDPDCETGPGDDYCFSISFRRMSYSNRSIQEGYF
;
A
#
# COMPACT_ATOMS: atom_id res chain seq x y z
N MET A 1 8.92 17.62 16.97
CA MET A 1 9.80 17.84 15.80
C MET A 1 10.29 19.29 15.66
N LYS A 2 9.44 20.33 15.67
CA LYS A 2 9.90 21.74 15.57
C LYS A 2 10.98 22.14 16.58
N GLN A 3 10.79 21.80 17.86
CA GLN A 3 11.78 22.05 18.93
C GLN A 3 13.12 21.33 18.67
N LEU A 4 13.08 20.10 18.14
CA LEU A 4 14.29 19.34 17.80
C LEU A 4 15.02 19.97 16.61
N ARG A 5 14.29 20.45 15.59
CA ARG A 5 14.88 21.13 14.43
C ARG A 5 15.52 22.48 14.80
N GLN A 6 14.96 23.20 15.78
CA GLN A 6 15.54 24.43 16.33
C GLN A 6 16.79 24.15 17.15
N LYS A 7 16.79 23.09 17.96
CA LYS A 7 17.90 22.73 18.85
C LYS A 7 19.06 22.04 18.12
N TYR A 8 18.74 21.24 17.11
CA TYR A 8 19.67 20.49 16.30
C TYR A 8 19.38 20.84 14.84
N TYR A 9 20.00 21.92 14.36
CA TYR A 9 19.92 22.35 12.96
C TYR A 9 20.15 21.12 12.07
N ASN A 10 19.15 20.74 11.27
CA ASN A 10 19.17 19.66 10.26
C ASN A 10 18.57 18.27 10.61
N VAL A 11 17.69 18.14 11.61
CA VAL A 11 16.92 16.88 11.79
C VAL A 11 15.92 16.70 10.65
N ARG A 12 16.09 15.62 9.88
CA ARG A 12 15.17 15.15 8.84
C ARG A 12 14.55 13.83 9.26
N TRP A 13 13.29 13.61 8.93
CA TRP A 13 12.56 12.42 9.38
C TRP A 13 11.55 11.93 8.35
N PHE A 14 11.14 10.68 8.51
CA PHE A 14 10.09 10.06 7.73
C PHE A 14 9.03 9.47 8.65
N CYS A 15 7.83 9.23 8.13
CA CYS A 15 6.75 8.57 8.87
C CYS A 15 5.84 7.77 7.95
N GLU A 16 4.97 6.98 8.58
CA GLU A 16 3.81 6.37 7.94
C GLU A 16 2.55 7.18 8.27
N GLY A 17 1.69 7.38 7.28
CA GLY A 17 0.47 8.17 7.37
C GLY A 17 -0.75 7.38 6.93
N ARG A 18 -1.83 7.49 7.69
CA ARG A 18 -3.14 7.01 7.26
C ARG A 18 -3.80 8.07 6.38
N ALA A 19 -4.22 7.66 5.17
CA ALA A 19 -4.86 8.57 4.22
C ALA A 19 -6.07 9.30 4.81
N ASN A 20 -6.97 8.58 5.49
CA ASN A 20 -8.16 9.19 6.12
C ASN A 20 -7.85 10.20 7.24
N PHE A 21 -6.66 10.13 7.86
CA PHE A 21 -6.23 11.13 8.83
C PHE A 21 -5.70 12.39 8.13
N ILE A 22 -4.95 12.21 7.05
CA ILE A 22 -4.37 13.32 6.27
C ILE A 22 -5.48 14.10 5.58
N THR A 23 -6.48 13.44 5.00
CA THR A 23 -7.63 14.13 4.39
C THR A 23 -8.50 14.86 5.40
N LYS A 24 -8.56 14.36 6.64
CA LYS A 24 -9.31 15.01 7.73
C LYS A 24 -8.61 16.25 8.29
N TYR A 25 -7.27 16.26 8.27
CA TYR A 25 -6.43 17.34 8.81
C TYR A 25 -5.32 17.73 7.83
N PRO A 26 -5.64 18.19 6.60
CA PRO A 26 -4.66 18.44 5.55
C PRO A 26 -3.60 19.47 5.95
N GLU A 27 -3.95 20.42 6.82
CA GLU A 27 -3.07 21.48 7.32
C GLU A 27 -1.89 20.94 8.14
N ILE A 28 -1.94 19.69 8.59
CA ILE A 28 -0.82 19.09 9.32
C ILE A 28 0.38 18.82 8.42
N VAL A 29 0.17 18.58 7.12
CA VAL A 29 1.25 18.21 6.19
C VAL A 29 2.29 19.33 6.01
N PRO A 30 1.90 20.59 5.71
CA PRO A 30 2.85 21.70 5.68
C PRO A 30 3.60 21.88 7.00
N VAL A 31 2.92 21.71 8.15
CA VAL A 31 3.54 21.80 9.49
C VAL A 31 4.59 20.71 9.68
N MET A 32 4.35 19.50 9.17
CA MET A 32 5.32 18.40 9.21
C MET A 32 6.54 18.68 8.32
N VAL A 33 6.33 19.21 7.11
CA VAL A 33 7.41 19.61 6.19
C VAL A 33 8.27 20.72 6.80
N GLU A 34 7.65 21.75 7.38
CA GLU A 34 8.33 22.81 8.15
C GLU A 34 9.07 22.23 9.37
N ALA A 35 8.62 21.11 9.91
CA ALA A 35 9.28 20.40 11.00
C ALA A 35 10.35 19.39 10.54
N GLY A 36 10.63 19.26 9.24
CA GLY A 36 11.71 18.43 8.69
C GLY A 36 11.27 17.09 8.08
N LEU A 37 9.98 16.89 7.80
CA LEU A 37 9.50 15.71 7.10
C LEU A 37 10.08 15.67 5.68
N ILE A 38 10.69 14.54 5.30
CA ILE A 38 11.21 14.31 3.96
C ILE A 38 10.51 13.18 3.21
N ARG A 39 9.93 12.22 3.92
CA ARG A 39 9.28 11.06 3.29
C ARG A 39 8.06 10.62 4.09
N ILE A 40 6.95 10.38 3.39
CA ILE A 40 5.75 9.79 3.99
C ILE A 40 5.35 8.54 3.24
N GLN A 41 5.04 7.47 3.97
CA GLN A 41 4.49 6.23 3.41
C GLN A 41 3.00 6.13 3.68
N ILE A 42 2.22 5.86 2.63
CA ILE A 42 0.78 5.72 2.64
C ILE A 42 0.43 4.28 2.24
N GLY A 43 -0.30 3.59 3.10
CA GLY A 43 -0.82 2.24 2.80
C GLY A 43 -2.02 2.31 1.86
N ILE A 44 -1.79 2.10 0.55
CA ILE A 44 -2.81 2.10 -0.50
C ILE A 44 -3.53 0.76 -0.55
N GLU A 45 -2.77 -0.33 -0.44
CA GLU A 45 -3.15 -1.74 -0.49
C GLU A 45 -3.74 -2.21 -1.82
N THR A 46 -4.75 -1.54 -2.37
CA THR A 46 -5.45 -1.97 -3.59
C THR A 46 -6.17 -0.81 -4.25
N GLY A 47 -6.36 -0.89 -5.57
CA GLY A 47 -7.21 0.05 -6.33
C GLY A 47 -8.66 -0.39 -6.43
N ASN A 48 -9.12 -1.32 -5.58
CA ASN A 48 -10.48 -1.84 -5.60
C ASN A 48 -11.16 -1.63 -4.24
N GLN A 49 -12.28 -0.89 -4.23
CA GLN A 49 -12.98 -0.53 -2.99
C GLN A 49 -13.53 -1.75 -2.23
N HIS A 50 -13.99 -2.79 -2.94
CA HIS A 50 -14.51 -3.99 -2.29
C HIS A 50 -13.40 -4.73 -1.51
N ILE A 51 -12.17 -4.79 -2.04
CA ILE A 51 -11.04 -5.38 -1.32
C ILE A 51 -10.63 -4.51 -0.12
N LEU A 52 -10.62 -3.17 -0.27
CA LEU A 52 -10.37 -2.26 0.87
C LEU A 52 -11.38 -2.44 2.00
N ASP A 53 -12.66 -2.62 1.64
CA ASP A 53 -13.73 -2.85 2.60
C ASP A 53 -13.55 -4.23 3.29
N ALA A 54 -13.14 -5.26 2.55
CA ALA A 54 -12.80 -6.58 3.12
C ALA A 54 -11.62 -6.53 4.10
N TYR A 55 -10.68 -5.60 3.91
CA TYR A 55 -9.59 -5.35 4.86
C TYR A 55 -10.01 -4.59 6.12
N ASN A 56 -11.29 -4.18 6.22
CA ASN A 56 -11.84 -3.37 7.31
C ASN A 56 -11.01 -2.10 7.59
N LYS A 57 -10.39 -1.52 6.55
CA LYS A 57 -9.52 -0.34 6.71
C LYS A 57 -10.30 0.96 6.92
N ASN A 58 -11.61 0.97 6.67
CA ASN A 58 -12.46 2.16 6.68
C ASN A 58 -11.80 3.30 5.89
N LEU A 59 -11.47 3.02 4.63
CA LEU A 59 -10.74 3.91 3.74
C LEU A 59 -11.36 3.88 2.33
N ARG A 60 -11.53 5.05 1.72
CA ARG A 60 -12.00 5.22 0.35
C ARG A 60 -10.85 5.48 -0.61
N LEU A 61 -10.98 5.00 -1.85
CA LEU A 61 -10.01 5.30 -2.92
C LEU A 61 -9.83 6.82 -3.13
N GLU A 62 -10.90 7.60 -2.95
CA GLU A 62 -10.82 9.06 -3.07
C GLU A 62 -9.95 9.70 -1.98
N GLU A 63 -9.97 9.17 -0.76
CA GLU A 63 -9.12 9.67 0.32
C GLU A 63 -7.65 9.42 0.02
N ILE A 64 -7.32 8.33 -0.68
CA ILE A 64 -5.97 8.03 -1.12
C ILE A 64 -5.52 9.03 -2.19
N ARG A 65 -6.37 9.31 -3.19
CA ARG A 65 -6.09 10.34 -4.22
C ARG A 65 -5.81 11.70 -3.58
N GLU A 66 -6.71 12.12 -2.70
CA GLU A 66 -6.61 13.39 -1.99
C GLU A 66 -5.37 13.44 -1.09
N THR A 67 -5.03 12.35 -0.41
CA THR A 67 -3.80 12.27 0.38
C THR A 67 -2.55 12.50 -0.47
N VAL A 68 -2.45 11.85 -1.64
CA VAL A 68 -1.30 12.03 -2.54
C VAL A 68 -1.25 13.47 -3.06
N ARG A 69 -2.39 14.06 -3.40
CA ARG A 69 -2.51 15.46 -3.84
C ARG A 69 -2.04 16.44 -2.75
N ILE A 70 -2.58 16.33 -1.54
CA ILE A 70 -2.20 17.15 -0.37
C ILE A 70 -0.69 17.07 -0.14
N CYS A 71 -0.12 15.86 -0.16
CA CYS A 71 1.31 15.69 0.08
C CYS A 71 2.16 16.30 -1.04
N ALA A 72 1.73 16.19 -2.30
CA ALA A 72 2.43 16.76 -3.43
C ALA A 72 2.38 18.30 -3.41
N GLU A 73 1.22 18.88 -3.12
CA GLU A 73 1.01 20.33 -3.01
C GLU A 73 1.74 20.95 -1.80
N ALA A 74 1.90 20.19 -0.71
CA ALA A 74 2.65 20.61 0.47
C ALA A 74 4.18 20.43 0.35
N ASP A 75 4.68 20.08 -0.85
CA ASP A 75 6.10 19.85 -1.12
C ASP A 75 6.77 18.77 -0.25
N VAL A 76 6.03 17.68 0.05
CA VAL A 76 6.66 16.48 0.59
C VAL A 76 7.63 15.92 -0.45
N LEU A 77 8.91 15.80 -0.09
CA LEU A 77 9.98 15.43 -1.03
C LEU A 77 9.82 14.01 -1.61
N SER A 78 9.35 13.06 -0.82
CA SER A 78 9.12 11.68 -1.26
C SER A 78 7.82 11.12 -0.67
N ILE A 79 6.90 10.71 -1.53
CA ILE A 79 5.67 10.03 -1.14
C ILE A 79 5.83 8.57 -1.55
N VAL A 80 5.49 7.64 -0.67
CA VAL A 80 5.54 6.20 -0.97
C VAL A 80 4.15 5.62 -0.84
N GLY A 81 3.65 5.02 -1.89
CA GLY A 81 2.40 4.26 -1.86
C GLY A 81 2.69 2.77 -1.85
N ASN A 82 2.17 2.02 -0.88
CA ASN A 82 2.33 0.57 -0.86
C ASN A 82 1.05 -0.15 -1.30
N PHE A 83 1.16 -1.07 -2.26
CA PHE A 83 0.13 -2.02 -2.65
C PHE A 83 0.41 -3.40 -2.06
N ILE A 84 -0.64 -4.17 -1.81
CA ILE A 84 -0.58 -5.57 -1.43
C ILE A 84 -1.08 -6.41 -2.62
N VAL A 85 -0.32 -7.43 -2.98
CA VAL A 85 -0.65 -8.38 -4.05
C VAL A 85 -0.83 -9.78 -3.44
N GLY A 86 -1.77 -10.56 -3.96
CA GLY A 86 -2.11 -11.91 -3.51
C GLY A 86 -3.06 -11.95 -2.31
N GLY A 87 -3.69 -10.82 -1.97
CA GLY A 87 -4.55 -10.69 -0.79
C GLY A 87 -6.01 -11.08 -1.01
N ALA A 88 -6.87 -10.68 -0.07
CA ALA A 88 -8.27 -11.11 -0.01
C ALA A 88 -9.04 -10.80 -1.31
N HIS A 89 -9.77 -11.80 -1.80
CA HIS A 89 -10.64 -11.72 -2.99
C HIS A 89 -9.94 -11.24 -4.28
N GLU A 90 -8.60 -11.22 -4.31
CA GLU A 90 -7.86 -10.70 -5.44
C GLU A 90 -8.00 -11.63 -6.65
N ASN A 91 -8.20 -11.03 -7.82
CA ASN A 91 -8.19 -11.71 -9.10
C ASN A 91 -7.70 -10.77 -10.21
N TRP A 92 -7.59 -11.26 -11.44
CA TRP A 92 -7.06 -10.46 -12.55
C TRP A 92 -7.82 -9.16 -12.83
N GLU A 93 -9.12 -9.07 -12.54
CA GLU A 93 -9.89 -7.84 -12.71
C GLU A 93 -9.53 -6.82 -11.63
N THR A 94 -9.38 -7.26 -10.38
CA THR A 94 -9.01 -6.37 -9.27
C THR A 94 -7.55 -5.92 -9.36
N VAL A 95 -6.66 -6.78 -9.89
CA VAL A 95 -5.28 -6.39 -10.25
C VAL A 95 -5.29 -5.31 -11.33
N LYS A 96 -6.15 -5.42 -12.36
CA LYS A 96 -6.31 -4.37 -13.38
C LYS A 96 -6.83 -3.06 -12.77
N ASN A 97 -7.74 -3.12 -11.79
CA ASN A 97 -8.18 -1.92 -11.07
C ASN A 97 -7.01 -1.28 -10.31
N SER A 98 -6.21 -2.08 -9.61
CA SER A 98 -5.03 -1.62 -8.88
C SER A 98 -3.98 -1.00 -9.80
N ARG A 99 -3.73 -1.59 -10.97
CA ARG A 99 -2.86 -1.00 -11.99
C ARG A 99 -3.37 0.36 -12.48
N LYS A 100 -4.65 0.45 -12.87
CA LYS A 100 -5.24 1.71 -13.34
C LYS A 100 -5.17 2.79 -12.25
N PHE A 101 -5.40 2.39 -11.00
CA PHE A 101 -5.31 3.30 -9.87
C PHE A 101 -3.87 3.74 -9.59
N ALA A 102 -2.90 2.84 -9.69
CA ALA A 102 -1.48 3.18 -9.61
C ALA A 102 -1.06 4.20 -10.68
N GLU A 103 -1.46 3.99 -11.94
CA GLU A 103 -1.21 4.93 -13.04
C GLU A 103 -1.80 6.32 -12.74
N GLU A 104 -3.03 6.37 -12.22
CA GLU A 104 -3.68 7.62 -11.79
C GLU A 104 -2.91 8.32 -10.65
N LEU A 105 -2.49 7.59 -9.61
CA LEU A 105 -1.75 8.16 -8.50
C LEU A 105 -0.37 8.68 -8.92
N LEU A 106 0.30 8.01 -9.87
CA LEU A 106 1.58 8.47 -10.43
C LEU A 106 1.43 9.80 -11.17
N GLU A 107 0.31 10.03 -11.85
CA GLU A 107 0.02 11.35 -12.45
C GLU A 107 -0.30 12.41 -11.39
N ILE A 108 -1.07 12.08 -10.35
CA ILE A 108 -1.36 13.01 -9.24
C ILE A 108 -0.08 13.40 -8.50
N GLY A 109 0.77 12.42 -8.17
CA GLY A 109 2.00 12.59 -7.41
C GLY A 109 3.25 12.75 -8.29
N LYS A 110 3.10 13.22 -9.54
CA LYS A 110 4.16 13.22 -10.55
C LYS A 110 5.48 13.81 -10.03
N GLY A 111 6.55 13.03 -10.14
CA GLY A 111 7.90 13.40 -9.69
C GLY A 111 8.14 13.34 -8.18
N ARG A 112 7.13 12.98 -7.37
CA ARG A 112 7.22 12.85 -5.90
C ARG A 112 6.78 11.48 -5.38
N LEU A 113 5.89 10.79 -6.11
CA LEU A 113 5.34 9.49 -5.71
C LEU A 113 6.18 8.33 -6.25
N GLU A 114 6.56 7.44 -5.33
CA GLU A 114 7.09 6.11 -5.58
C GLU A 114 6.02 5.09 -5.18
N LEU A 115 5.83 4.04 -5.98
CA LEU A 115 4.91 2.94 -5.65
C LEU A 115 5.69 1.65 -5.40
N THR A 116 5.39 1.02 -4.26
CA THR A 116 5.94 -0.27 -3.86
C THR A 116 4.84 -1.32 -3.81
N THR A 117 5.24 -2.58 -3.93
CA THR A 117 4.34 -3.72 -3.82
C THR A 117 4.89 -4.70 -2.82
N THR A 118 4.03 -5.22 -1.96
CA THR A 118 4.35 -6.28 -1.01
C THR A 118 3.44 -7.48 -1.30
N ILE A 119 3.96 -8.69 -1.16
CA ILE A 119 3.15 -9.90 -1.24
C ILE A 119 2.41 -10.05 0.09
N TYR A 120 1.12 -10.36 0.02
CA TYR A 120 0.31 -10.60 1.20
C TYR A 120 0.88 -11.75 2.05
N THR A 121 1.07 -11.49 3.34
CA THR A 121 1.50 -12.48 4.34
C THR A 121 0.38 -12.68 5.36
N PRO A 122 -0.24 -13.87 5.44
CA PRO A 122 -1.22 -14.21 6.48
C PRO A 122 -0.55 -14.40 7.84
N TYR A 123 -0.42 -13.31 8.60
CA TYR A 123 0.15 -13.36 9.95
C TYR A 123 -0.77 -14.11 10.93
N PRO A 124 -0.23 -15.00 11.80
CA PRO A 124 -1.00 -15.71 12.81
C PRO A 124 -1.85 -14.78 13.70
N GLY A 125 -3.09 -15.20 13.99
CA GLY A 125 -4.03 -14.44 14.84
C GLY A 125 -4.69 -13.24 14.15
N THR A 126 -4.53 -13.10 12.83
CA THR A 126 -5.34 -12.16 12.03
C THR A 126 -6.57 -12.87 11.47
N PRO A 127 -7.71 -12.17 11.27
CA PRO A 127 -8.91 -12.80 10.72
C PRO A 127 -8.69 -13.51 9.38
N MET A 128 -7.76 -13.02 8.56
CA MET A 128 -7.44 -13.61 7.26
C MET A 128 -6.54 -14.85 7.36
N ASN A 129 -5.79 -15.01 8.45
CA ASN A 129 -5.06 -16.25 8.74
C ASN A 129 -5.99 -17.28 9.39
N ASP A 130 -6.85 -16.86 10.33
CA ASP A 130 -7.75 -17.74 11.07
C ASP A 130 -8.92 -18.27 10.22
N HIS A 131 -9.41 -17.46 9.26
CA HIS A 131 -10.55 -17.77 8.40
C HIS A 131 -10.27 -17.47 6.91
N PRO A 132 -9.22 -18.04 6.30
CA PRO A 132 -8.73 -17.65 4.98
C PRO A 132 -9.79 -17.83 3.87
N GLU A 133 -10.66 -18.83 3.97
CA GLU A 133 -11.75 -19.07 3.02
C GLU A 133 -12.78 -17.93 2.97
N ALA A 134 -13.03 -17.26 4.09
CA ALA A 134 -13.93 -16.10 4.14
C ALA A 134 -13.40 -14.94 3.30
N PHE A 135 -12.09 -14.90 3.08
CA PHE A 135 -11.37 -13.91 2.28
C PHE A 135 -11.01 -14.41 0.88
N GLY A 136 -11.48 -15.60 0.48
CA GLY A 136 -11.12 -16.19 -0.80
C GLY A 136 -9.65 -16.60 -0.91
N LEU A 137 -9.01 -16.90 0.23
CA LEU A 137 -7.62 -17.33 0.33
C LEU A 137 -7.52 -18.82 0.66
N LYS A 138 -6.48 -19.46 0.12
CA LYS A 138 -6.04 -20.80 0.50
C LYS A 138 -4.64 -20.71 1.09
N MET A 139 -4.48 -21.16 2.33
CA MET A 139 -3.16 -21.32 2.96
C MET A 139 -2.36 -22.38 2.21
N LEU A 140 -1.13 -22.06 1.84
CA LEU A 140 -0.19 -22.99 1.21
C LEU A 140 0.75 -23.62 2.22
N ASP A 141 1.07 -22.87 3.27
CA ASP A 141 1.98 -23.25 4.33
C ASP A 141 1.36 -22.79 5.66
N PRO A 142 0.43 -23.58 6.24
CA PRO A 142 -0.30 -23.17 7.44
C PRO A 142 0.57 -23.19 8.70
N ASP A 143 1.67 -23.95 8.69
CA ASP A 143 2.60 -24.09 9.82
C ASP A 143 3.82 -23.15 9.69
N CYS A 144 3.83 -22.26 8.67
CA CYS A 144 4.88 -21.31 8.36
C CYS A 144 6.29 -21.94 8.19
N GLU A 145 6.39 -23.21 7.79
CA GLU A 145 7.66 -23.95 7.72
C GLU A 145 8.57 -23.50 6.56
N THR A 146 7.98 -22.96 5.51
CA THR A 146 8.66 -22.57 4.26
C THR A 146 8.90 -21.06 4.14
N GLY A 147 8.48 -20.31 5.16
CA GLY A 147 8.61 -18.86 5.27
C GLY A 147 10.04 -18.36 5.49
N PRO A 148 10.35 -17.12 5.05
CA PRO A 148 11.58 -16.46 5.48
C PRO A 148 11.52 -16.06 6.97
N GLY A 149 11.94 -16.96 7.86
CA GLY A 149 11.88 -16.78 9.33
C GLY A 149 10.68 -17.49 9.95
N ASP A 150 10.69 -17.64 11.28
CA ASP A 150 9.85 -18.60 12.03
C ASP A 150 8.32 -18.31 12.04
N ASP A 151 7.82 -17.27 11.35
CA ASP A 151 6.41 -16.85 11.39
C ASP A 151 5.81 -16.42 10.02
N TYR A 152 6.46 -16.77 8.90
CA TYR A 152 6.01 -16.34 7.56
C TYR A 152 5.23 -17.42 6.80
N CYS A 153 3.91 -17.41 6.92
CA CYS A 153 3.05 -18.31 6.14
C CYS A 153 2.76 -17.74 4.74
N PHE A 154 2.63 -18.60 3.73
CA PHE A 154 2.22 -18.20 2.37
C PHE A 154 0.76 -18.58 2.10
N SER A 155 0.06 -17.75 1.32
CA SER A 155 -1.29 -18.04 0.83
C SER A 155 -1.47 -17.62 -0.63
N ILE A 156 -2.49 -18.19 -1.27
CA ILE A 156 -2.91 -17.82 -2.63
C ILE A 156 -4.41 -17.53 -2.68
N SER A 157 -4.82 -16.63 -3.58
CA SER A 157 -6.23 -16.44 -3.90
C SER A 157 -6.80 -17.65 -4.67
N PHE A 158 -8.01 -18.07 -4.34
CA PHE A 158 -8.66 -19.29 -4.86
C PHE A 158 -8.90 -19.30 -6.38
N ARG A 159 -8.88 -18.14 -7.06
CA ARG A 159 -8.96 -18.12 -8.53
C ARG A 159 -7.56 -18.21 -9.11
N ARG A 160 -7.21 -19.43 -9.55
CA ARG A 160 -6.00 -19.75 -10.32
C ARG A 160 -5.69 -18.59 -11.28
N MET A 161 -4.53 -17.96 -11.13
CA MET A 161 -3.90 -17.21 -12.21
C MET A 161 -3.67 -18.22 -13.34
N SER A 162 -4.66 -18.41 -14.21
CA SER A 162 -4.46 -19.17 -15.43
C SER A 162 -3.56 -18.33 -16.32
N TYR A 163 -2.25 -18.50 -16.18
CA TYR A 163 -1.35 -18.21 -17.27
C TYR A 163 -1.80 -19.10 -18.42
N SER A 164 -2.52 -18.52 -19.39
CA SER A 164 -2.49 -19.12 -20.72
C SER A 164 -1.02 -19.11 -21.12
N ASN A 165 -0.48 -20.27 -21.49
CA ASN A 165 0.84 -20.42 -22.11
C ASN A 165 0.92 -19.60 -23.41
N ARG A 166 1.02 -18.28 -23.31
CA ARG A 166 1.51 -17.42 -24.37
C ARG A 166 2.90 -16.98 -23.93
N SER A 167 3.86 -17.78 -24.39
CA SER A 167 5.21 -17.37 -24.78
C SER A 167 5.64 -16.00 -24.26
N ILE A 168 6.53 -16.02 -23.28
CA ILE A 168 7.50 -14.95 -23.01
C ILE A 168 8.43 -14.89 -24.24
N GLN A 169 7.94 -14.26 -25.29
CA GLN A 169 8.70 -13.81 -26.45
C GLN A 169 7.96 -12.59 -26.98
N GLU A 170 8.28 -11.42 -26.44
CA GLU A 170 8.53 -10.19 -27.19
C GLU A 170 8.88 -9.08 -26.20
N GLY A 171 10.01 -8.43 -26.46
CA GLY A 171 10.74 -7.61 -25.51
C GLY A 171 10.11 -6.25 -25.25
N TYR A 172 10.42 -5.73 -24.06
CA TYR A 172 10.33 -4.32 -23.73
C TYR A 172 11.73 -3.89 -23.27
N PHE A 173 12.48 -3.30 -24.20
CA PHE A 173 13.40 -2.20 -23.93
C PHE A 173 12.70 -0.92 -24.38
#